data_AF-A0A327SDM0-F1
#
_entry.id   AF-A0A327SDM0-F1
#
_cell.length_a   1.000
_cell.length_b   1.000
_cell.length_c   1.000
_cell.angle_alpha   90.00
_cell.angle_beta   90.00
_cell.angle_gamma   90.00
#
_symmetry.space_group_name_H-M   'P 1'
#
loop_
_entity.id
_entity.type
_entity.pdbx_description
1 polymer ?
#
loop_
_entity_poly.entity_id
_entity_poly.type
_entity_poly.pdbx_seq_one_letter_code
_entity_poly.pdbx_strand_id
1 'polypeptide(L)'
;MKTIKLVLILLVFTLNYAQAQNQTTSENNSLMKTYVIERIIPGAGDLTVEQLKGISQTSCSVLEEMGPKIEWQQSYVTGDKVYCVYKAENITLIEEHAKKGGFPANSISEVKTIISPATAKL
;
A
#
# COMPACT_ATOMS: atom_id res chain seq x y z
N MET A 1 41.53 31.05 -22.82
CA MET A 1 40.29 30.55 -23.50
C MET A 1 39.88 29.12 -23.10
N LYS A 2 40.79 28.18 -22.79
CA LYS A 2 40.42 26.79 -22.43
C LYS A 2 39.81 26.64 -21.02
N THR A 3 40.25 27.44 -20.05
CA THR A 3 39.76 27.39 -18.66
C THR A 3 38.33 27.90 -18.49
N ILE A 4 37.95 28.95 -19.22
CA ILE A 4 36.59 29.53 -19.19
C ILE A 4 35.56 28.53 -19.75
N LYS A 5 35.90 27.77 -20.81
CA LYS A 5 35.00 26.74 -21.36
C LYS A 5 34.76 25.57 -20.38
N LEU A 6 35.76 25.18 -19.58
CA LEU A 6 35.64 24.07 -18.64
C LEU A 6 34.76 24.42 -17.43
N VAL A 7 34.89 25.65 -16.91
CA VAL A 7 34.05 26.16 -15.81
C VAL A 7 32.58 26.27 -16.25
N LEU A 8 32.34 26.72 -17.49
CA LEU A 8 30.99 26.82 -18.04
C LEU A 8 30.33 25.44 -18.21
N ILE A 9 31.10 24.42 -18.63
CA ILE A 9 30.60 23.05 -18.76
C ILE A 9 30.23 22.48 -17.39
N LEU A 10 31.08 22.63 -16.36
CA LEU A 10 30.77 22.15 -15.01
C LEU A 10 29.52 22.82 -14.41
N LEU A 11 29.35 24.13 -14.61
CA LEU A 11 28.15 24.85 -14.16
C LEU A 11 26.88 24.30 -14.81
N VAL A 12 26.90 24.06 -16.12
CA VAL A 12 25.77 23.47 -16.85
C VAL A 12 25.49 22.05 -16.37
N PHE A 13 26.52 21.24 -16.06
CA PHE A 13 26.33 19.91 -15.47
C PHE A 13 25.69 19.98 -14.07
N THR A 14 26.10 20.91 -13.21
CA THR A 14 25.50 21.07 -11.87
C THR A 14 24.05 21.57 -11.92
N LEU A 15 23.72 22.45 -12.87
CA LEU A 15 22.35 22.92 -13.10
C LEU A 15 21.45 21.78 -13.59
N ASN A 16 21.92 20.95 -14.54
CA ASN A 16 21.19 19.78 -15.01
C ASN A 16 20.99 18.74 -13.89
N TYR A 17 21.98 18.52 -13.02
CA TYR A 17 21.87 17.62 -11.86
C TYR A 17 20.82 18.12 -10.84
N ALA A 18 20.80 19.42 -10.54
CA ALA A 18 19.81 20.00 -9.65
C ALA A 18 18.38 19.96 -10.23
N GLN A 19 18.23 20.10 -11.55
CA GLN A 19 16.94 19.94 -12.23
C GLN A 19 16.46 18.48 -12.25
N ALA A 20 17.35 17.50 -12.40
CA ALA A 20 17.00 16.08 -12.38
C ALA A 20 16.51 15.59 -11.01
N GLN A 21 17.03 16.15 -9.90
CA GLN A 21 16.56 15.80 -8.55
C GLN A 21 15.24 16.47 -8.14
N ASN A 22 14.83 17.55 -8.81
CA ASN A 22 13.57 18.25 -8.52
C ASN A 22 12.35 17.69 -9.28
N GLN A 23 12.51 16.62 -10.06
CA GLN A 23 11.42 16.01 -10.84
C GLN A 23 11.01 14.61 -10.37
N THR A 24 11.35 14.19 -9.15
CA THR A 24 10.97 12.86 -8.64
C THR A 24 10.20 12.86 -7.33
N THR A 25 9.51 13.95 -6.97
CA THR A 25 8.58 13.96 -5.83
C THR A 25 7.53 15.07 -5.94
N SER A 26 6.71 15.05 -6.98
CA SER A 26 5.40 15.70 -6.95
C SER A 26 4.50 15.09 -8.03
N GLU A 27 3.35 14.59 -7.59
CA GLU A 27 2.17 14.23 -8.41
C GLU A 27 2.25 12.97 -9.28
N ASN A 28 2.30 11.81 -8.62
CA ASN A 28 1.27 10.82 -8.89
C ASN A 28 0.62 10.50 -7.54
N ASN A 29 -0.31 11.35 -7.11
CA ASN A 29 -1.32 10.93 -6.14
C ASN A 29 -2.20 9.92 -6.88
N SER A 30 -1.66 8.72 -7.07
CA SER A 30 -2.46 7.54 -7.34
C SER A 30 -3.53 7.54 -6.28
N LEU A 31 -4.77 7.80 -6.70
CA LEU A 31 -5.86 8.09 -5.79
C LEU A 31 -6.33 6.76 -5.18
N MET A 32 -5.50 6.23 -4.26
CA MET A 32 -5.70 4.95 -3.63
C MET A 32 -7.08 4.92 -2.98
N LYS A 33 -7.86 3.92 -3.34
CA LYS A 33 -9.17 3.66 -2.76
C LYS A 33 -8.99 2.78 -1.53
N THR A 34 -9.91 2.93 -0.58
CA THR A 34 -9.94 2.03 0.57
C THR A 34 -10.82 0.84 0.25
N TYR A 35 -10.35 -0.36 0.58
CA TYR A 35 -11.06 -1.62 0.41
C TYR A 35 -11.18 -2.32 1.76
N VAL A 36 -12.35 -2.90 2.00
CA VAL A 36 -12.59 -3.85 3.09
C VAL A 36 -12.66 -5.24 2.48
N ILE A 37 -11.85 -6.15 3.02
CA ILE A 37 -11.76 -7.54 2.57
C ILE A 37 -12.28 -8.46 3.66
N GLU A 38 -13.24 -9.32 3.34
CA GLU A 38 -13.64 -10.43 4.21
C GLU A 38 -12.90 -11.70 3.81
N ARG A 39 -12.30 -12.35 4.80
CA ARG A 39 -11.57 -13.60 4.65
C ARG A 39 -12.18 -14.65 5.58
N ILE A 40 -12.69 -15.74 5.02
CA ILE A 40 -13.19 -16.88 5.79
C ILE A 40 -11.99 -17.78 6.13
N ILE A 41 -11.64 -17.83 7.41
CA ILE A 41 -10.55 -18.62 7.96
C ILE A 41 -11.11 -19.30 9.22
N PRO A 42 -11.59 -20.55 9.13
CA PRO A 42 -12.14 -21.25 10.29
C PRO A 42 -11.18 -21.27 11.47
N GLY A 43 -11.66 -20.89 12.67
CA GLY A 43 -10.85 -20.79 13.88
C GLY A 43 -9.83 -19.64 13.89
N ALA A 44 -9.99 -18.61 13.05
CA ALA A 44 -9.07 -17.46 13.04
C ALA A 44 -8.87 -16.81 14.42
N GLY A 45 -9.93 -16.76 15.22
CA GLY A 45 -9.90 -16.19 16.58
C GLY A 45 -9.12 -17.01 17.59
N ASP A 46 -8.87 -18.28 17.29
CA ASP A 46 -8.10 -19.20 18.12
C ASP A 46 -6.61 -19.24 17.72
N LEU A 47 -6.21 -18.50 16.69
CA LEU A 47 -4.83 -18.41 16.25
C LEU A 47 -3.95 -17.79 17.33
N THR A 48 -2.79 -18.41 17.58
CA THR A 48 -1.82 -17.88 18.54
C THR A 48 -1.16 -16.61 18.02
N VAL A 49 -0.53 -15.87 18.93
CA VAL A 49 0.25 -14.66 18.58
C VAL A 49 1.32 -14.98 17.54
N GLU A 50 1.99 -16.13 17.66
CA GLU A 50 3.03 -16.57 16.72
C GLU A 50 2.45 -16.88 15.33
N GLN A 51 1.26 -17.48 15.27
CA GLN A 51 0.57 -17.76 14.00
C GLN A 51 0.14 -16.45 13.33
N LEU A 52 -0.45 -15.53 14.09
CA LEU A 52 -0.85 -14.20 13.59
C LEU A 52 0.37 -13.39 13.12
N LYS A 53 1.49 -13.48 13.84
CA LYS A 53 2.77 -12.88 13.43
C LYS A 53 3.25 -13.47 12.10
N GLY A 54 3.23 -14.79 11.95
CA GLY A 54 3.62 -15.46 10.70
C GLY A 54 2.76 -15.01 9.51
N ILE A 55 1.44 -14.97 9.67
CA ILE A 55 0.51 -14.46 8.65
C ILE A 55 0.84 -13.01 8.28
N SER A 56 1.11 -12.17 9.28
CA SER A 56 1.46 -10.76 9.07
C SER A 56 2.78 -10.62 8.30
N GLN A 57 3.79 -11.42 8.63
CA GLN A 57 5.08 -11.44 7.93
C GLN A 57 4.92 -11.82 6.45
N THR A 58 4.16 -12.88 6.16
CA THR A 58 3.86 -13.28 4.78
C THR A 58 3.18 -12.15 4.01
N SER A 59 2.20 -11.48 4.62
CA SER A 59 1.51 -10.34 4.00
C SER A 59 2.47 -9.18 3.71
N CYS A 60 3.35 -8.82 4.65
CA CYS A 60 4.31 -7.74 4.47
C CYS A 60 5.33 -8.04 3.37
N SER A 61 5.88 -9.26 3.31
CA SER A 61 6.81 -9.63 2.24
C SER A 61 6.20 -9.51 0.85
N VAL A 62 4.94 -9.92 0.67
CA VAL A 62 4.23 -9.75 -0.61
C VAL A 62 4.00 -8.26 -0.93
N LEU A 63 3.68 -7.44 0.06
CA LEU A 63 3.52 -5.99 -0.14
C LEU A 63 4.83 -5.32 -0.55
N GLU A 64 5.96 -5.73 0.04
CA GLU A 64 7.29 -5.25 -0.34
C GLU A 64 7.60 -5.55 -1.81
N GLU A 65 7.23 -6.74 -2.30
CA GLU A 65 7.38 -7.11 -3.72
C GLU A 65 6.46 -6.32 -4.66
N MET A 66 5.24 -6.00 -4.22
CA MET A 66 4.23 -5.29 -5.01
C MET A 66 4.43 -3.77 -5.05
N GLY A 67 5.21 -3.23 -4.10
CA GLY A 67 5.53 -1.83 -4.01
C GLY A 67 4.36 -0.96 -3.52
N PRO A 68 4.48 0.38 -3.61
CA PRO A 68 3.65 1.33 -2.87
C PRO A 68 2.22 1.51 -3.42
N LYS A 69 1.82 0.71 -4.40
CA LYS A 69 0.51 0.78 -5.06
C LYS A 69 -0.61 0.13 -4.25
N ILE A 70 -0.23 -0.61 -3.22
CA ILE A 70 -1.10 -1.30 -2.28
C ILE A 70 -0.51 -1.14 -0.88
N GLU A 71 -1.37 -0.93 0.11
CA GLU A 71 -0.98 -0.72 1.48
C GLU A 71 -1.97 -1.43 2.41
N TRP A 72 -1.46 -2.31 3.26
CA TRP A 72 -2.26 -2.88 4.34
C TRP A 72 -2.35 -1.89 5.49
N GLN A 73 -3.56 -1.50 5.90
CA GLN A 73 -3.76 -0.61 7.04
C GLN A 73 -3.82 -1.41 8.34
N GLN A 74 -4.75 -2.38 8.40
CA GLN A 74 -4.98 -3.21 9.58
C GLN A 74 -5.88 -4.40 9.25
N SER A 75 -5.94 -5.36 10.18
CA SER A 75 -6.87 -6.48 10.15
C SER A 75 -7.57 -6.65 11.49
N TYR A 76 -8.83 -7.04 11.45
CA TYR A 76 -9.63 -7.44 12.60
C TYR A 76 -9.83 -8.94 12.54
N VAL A 77 -9.24 -9.65 13.49
CA VAL A 77 -9.46 -11.08 13.66
C VAL A 77 -10.71 -11.27 14.53
N THR A 78 -11.64 -12.07 14.05
CA THR A 78 -12.88 -12.45 14.76
C THR A 78 -12.89 -13.98 14.93
N GLY A 79 -14.03 -14.62 15.19
CA GLY A 79 -14.13 -16.08 15.30
C GLY A 79 -13.61 -16.82 14.05
N ASP A 80 -14.44 -16.98 13.02
CA ASP A 80 -14.05 -17.71 11.80
C ASP A 80 -13.65 -16.81 10.63
N LYS A 81 -13.45 -15.51 10.89
CA LYS A 81 -13.21 -14.52 9.85
C LYS A 81 -12.15 -13.51 10.24
N VAL A 82 -11.43 -13.04 9.23
CA VAL A 82 -10.56 -11.87 9.31
C VAL A 82 -11.08 -10.81 8.36
N TYR A 83 -11.23 -9.59 8.87
CA TYR A 83 -11.60 -8.42 8.07
C TYR A 83 -10.38 -7.53 7.90
N CYS A 84 -9.93 -7.31 6.67
CA CYS A 84 -8.78 -6.46 6.42
C CYS A 84 -9.20 -5.12 5.81
N VAL A 85 -8.48 -4.06 6.15
CA VAL A 85 -8.59 -2.75 5.50
C VAL A 85 -7.31 -2.48 4.74
N TYR A 86 -7.44 -2.24 3.44
CA TYR A 86 -6.32 -1.94 2.54
C TYR A 86 -6.60 -0.63 1.81
N LYS A 87 -5.54 0.06 1.41
CA LYS A 87 -5.58 1.07 0.37
C LYS A 87 -4.94 0.50 -0.89
N ALA A 88 -5.49 0.74 -2.06
CA ALA A 88 -4.90 0.33 -3.34
C ALA A 88 -5.37 1.18 -4.51
N GLU A 89 -4.59 1.24 -5.60
CA GLU A 89 -4.99 1.96 -6.81
C GLU A 89 -6.24 1.35 -7.47
N ASN A 90 -6.44 0.04 -7.30
CA ASN A 90 -7.58 -0.72 -7.86
C ASN A 90 -7.76 -2.06 -7.13
N ILE A 91 -8.89 -2.73 -7.39
CA ILE A 91 -9.25 -4.02 -6.79
C ILE A 91 -8.31 -5.17 -7.17
N THR A 92 -7.76 -5.17 -8.39
CA THR A 92 -6.90 -6.24 -8.91
C THR A 92 -5.61 -6.37 -8.10
N LEU A 93 -5.08 -5.27 -7.55
CA LEU A 93 -3.95 -5.33 -6.63
C LEU A 93 -4.30 -6.09 -5.33
N ILE A 94 -5.52 -5.95 -4.80
CA ILE A 94 -5.95 -6.70 -3.62
C ILE A 94 -6.04 -8.21 -3.93
N GLU A 95 -6.57 -8.56 -5.10
CA GLU A 95 -6.66 -9.94 -5.58
C GLU A 95 -5.27 -10.55 -5.80
N GLU A 96 -4.34 -9.80 -6.41
CA GLU A 96 -2.97 -10.23 -6.63
C GLU A 96 -2.22 -10.46 -5.31
N HIS A 97 -2.36 -9.55 -4.34
CA HIS A 97 -1.79 -9.70 -3.00
C HIS A 97 -2.30 -10.98 -2.32
N ALA A 98 -3.61 -11.19 -2.34
CA ALA A 98 -4.22 -12.39 -1.75
C ALA A 98 -3.70 -13.66 -2.43
N LYS A 99 -3.61 -13.66 -3.76
CA LYS A 99 -3.08 -14.79 -4.55
C LYS A 99 -1.61 -15.07 -4.22
N LYS A 100 -0.75 -14.05 -4.18
CA LYS A 100 0.68 -14.19 -3.87
C LYS A 100 0.91 -14.64 -2.42
N GLY A 101 0.13 -14.11 -1.47
CA GLY A 101 0.21 -14.47 -0.06
C GLY A 101 -0.48 -15.79 0.31
N GLY A 102 -1.21 -16.42 -0.63
CA GLY A 102 -1.98 -17.63 -0.35
C GLY A 102 -3.16 -17.40 0.61
N PHE A 103 -3.66 -16.16 0.69
CA PHE A 103 -4.76 -15.79 1.56
C PHE A 103 -6.10 -15.87 0.82
N PRO A 104 -7.19 -16.30 1.46
CA PRO A 104 -8.52 -16.16 0.87
C PRO A 104 -8.92 -14.69 0.81
N ALA A 105 -9.60 -14.27 -0.25
CA ALA A 105 -10.24 -12.97 -0.39
C ALA A 105 -11.69 -13.18 -0.83
N ASN A 106 -12.50 -13.74 0.07
CA ASN A 106 -13.86 -14.21 -0.24
C ASN A 106 -14.77 -13.07 -0.70
N SER A 107 -14.58 -11.87 -0.15
CA SER A 107 -15.24 -10.65 -0.61
C SER A 107 -14.28 -9.47 -0.52
N ILE A 108 -14.31 -8.61 -1.53
CA ILE A 108 -13.53 -7.37 -1.59
C ILE A 108 -14.51 -6.24 -1.95
N SER A 109 -14.63 -5.24 -1.07
CA SER A 109 -15.57 -4.13 -1.24
C SER A 109 -14.84 -2.79 -1.16
N GLU A 110 -15.02 -1.95 -2.17
CA GLU A 110 -14.56 -0.55 -2.12
C GLU A 110 -15.40 0.25 -1.12
N VAL A 111 -14.73 0.94 -0.19
CA VAL A 111 -15.38 1.84 0.75
C VAL A 111 -15.76 3.12 0.02
N LYS A 112 -17.06 3.36 -0.14
CA LYS A 112 -17.59 4.57 -0.78
C LYS A 112 -17.69 5.76 0.17
N THR A 113 -18.04 5.50 1.43
CA THR A 113 -18.19 6.50 2.48
C THR A 113 -17.88 5.87 3.82
N ILE A 114 -17.22 6.62 4.72
CA ILE A 114 -17.00 6.24 6.11
C ILE A 114 -17.95 7.07 6.98
N ILE A 115 -18.72 6.39 7.82
CA ILE A 115 -19.57 7.04 8.81
C ILE A 115 -19.01 6.79 10.22
N SER A 116 -19.23 7.76 11.11
CA SER A 116 -18.82 7.69 12.51
C SER A 116 -19.80 8.50 13.37
N PRO A 117 -19.68 8.50 14.71
CA PRO A 117 -20.47 9.41 15.54
C PRO A 117 -20.34 10.90 15.16
N ALA A 118 -19.25 11.30 14.48
CA ALA A 118 -19.12 12.66 13.94
C ALA A 118 -20.07 12.91 12.76
N THR A 119 -20.34 11.90 11.93
CA THR A 119 -21.28 11.97 10.80
C THR A 119 -22.71 12.29 11.28
N ALA A 120 -23.07 11.88 12.50
CA ALA A 120 -24.37 12.19 13.10
C ALA A 120 -24.56 13.68 13.46
N LYS A 121 -23.50 14.50 13.35
CA LYS A 121 -23.49 15.93 13.68
C LYS A 121 -23.25 16.84 12.45
N LEU A 122 -23.28 16.27 11.24
CA LEU A 122 -23.11 17.03 9.99
C LEU A 122 -24.28 17.99 9.74
#